data_AF-A0A4P9ZQD8-F1
#
_entry.id   AF-A0A4P9ZQD8-F1
#
_cell.length_a   1.000
_cell.length_b   1.000
_cell.length_c   1.000
_cell.angle_alpha   90.00
_cell.angle_beta   90.00
_cell.angle_gamma   90.00
#
_symmetry.space_group_name_H-M   'P 1'
#
loop_
_entity.id
_entity.type
_entity.pdbx_description
1 polymer ?
#
loop_
_entity_poly.entity_id
_entity_poly.type
_entity_poly.pdbx_seq_one_letter_code
_entity_poly.pdbx_strand_id
1 'polypeptide(L)' 'LNFVLKAKRKRATPEQVHVLNQVFEQTYFPSTEVRRQLALQLSMTPRTVQIWFQNKRQALRTRNKTQGHFHPHHRNPPTS' A
#
# COMPACT_ATOMS: atom_id res chain seq x y z
N LEU A 1 -9.23 -13.60 -26.15
CA LEU A 1 -8.45 -13.71 -24.90
C LEU A 1 -7.73 -12.37 -24.63
N ASN A 2 -8.38 -11.45 -23.92
CA ASN A 2 -7.80 -10.12 -23.60
C ASN A 2 -6.83 -10.23 -22.42
N PHE A 3 -5.57 -10.59 -22.70
CA PHE A 3 -4.49 -10.43 -21.74
C PHE A 3 -4.14 -8.94 -21.66
N VAL A 4 -4.85 -8.19 -20.79
CA VAL A 4 -4.45 -6.84 -20.42
C VAL A 4 -3.03 -6.90 -19.88
N LEU A 5 -2.08 -6.42 -20.68
CA LEU A 5 -0.67 -6.28 -20.34
C LEU A 5 -0.59 -5.58 -18.98
N LYS A 6 -0.29 -6.33 -17.92
CA LYS A 6 -0.10 -5.80 -16.56
C LYS A 6 1.08 -4.83 -16.63
N ALA A 7 0.77 -3.54 -16.74
CA ALA A 7 1.76 -2.48 -16.81
C ALA A 7 2.79 -2.68 -15.69
N LYS A 8 4.08 -2.62 -16.06
CA LYS A 8 5.22 -2.68 -15.13
C LYS A 8 4.93 -1.70 -13.99
N ARG A 9 4.84 -2.21 -12.75
CA ARG A 9 4.50 -1.38 -11.58
C ARG A 9 5.54 -0.27 -11.43
N LYS A 10 5.19 0.97 -11.79
CA LYS A 10 6.02 2.13 -11.48
C LYS A 10 5.88 2.42 -9.98
N ARG A 11 7.01 2.54 -9.28
CA ARG A 11 7.02 3.01 -7.90
C ARG A 11 6.60 4.48 -7.89
N ALA A 12 5.82 4.87 -6.89
CA ALA A 12 5.50 6.27 -6.67
C ALA A 12 6.78 7.06 -6.34
N THR A 13 6.91 8.28 -6.86
CA THR A 13 8.02 9.19 -6.53
C THR A 13 7.92 9.68 -5.09
N PRO A 14 9.00 10.20 -4.49
CA PRO A 14 8.96 10.76 -3.14
C PRO A 14 7.91 11.87 -2.98
N GLU A 15 7.77 12.74 -3.98
CA GLU A 15 6.77 13.81 -4.00
C GLU A 15 5.34 13.26 -4.03
N GLN A 16 5.08 12.25 -4.87
CA GLN A 16 3.77 11.58 -4.92
C GLN A 16 3.45 10.93 -3.58
N VAL A 17 4.44 10.30 -2.93
CA VAL A 17 4.27 9.70 -1.61
C VAL A 17 4.01 10.76 -0.53
N HIS A 18 4.63 11.94 -0.63
CA HIS A 18 4.39 13.05 0.30
C HIS A 18 2.92 13.48 0.29
N VAL A 19 2.36 13.77 -0.90
CA VAL A 19 0.93 14.16 -1.04
C VAL A 19 -0.01 13.05 -0.54
N LEU A 20 0.29 11.79 -0.87
CA LEU A 20 -0.50 10.65 -0.39
C LEU A 20 -0.48 10.53 1.14
N ASN A 21 0.66 10.80 1.79
CA ASN A 21 0.77 10.82 3.24
C ASN A 21 -0.02 11.98 3.86
N GLN A 22 0.03 13.19 3.30
CA GLN A 22 -0.73 14.33 3.83
C GLN A 22 -2.23 14.04 3.87
N VAL A 23 -2.79 13.42 2.83
CA VAL A 23 -4.20 13.01 2.85
C VAL A 23 -4.44 11.86 3.81
N PHE A 24 -3.48 10.93 3.96
CA PHE A 24 -3.59 9.82 4.92
C PHE A 24 -3.65 10.30 6.37
N GLU A 25 -2.99 11.42 6.70
CA GLU A 25 -3.07 12.04 8.02
C GLU A 25 -4.46 12.63 8.31
N GLN A 26 -5.18 13.08 7.28
CA GLN A 26 -6.56 13.56 7.41
C GLN A 26 -7.58 12.42 7.43
N THR A 27 -7.38 11.39 6.60
CA THR A 27 -8.26 10.22 6.54
C THR A 27 -7.55 8.95 6.05
N TYR A 28 -7.70 7.87 6.80
CA TYR A 28 -7.23 6.54 6.40
C TYR A 28 -8.11 5.88 5.33
N PHE A 29 -9.31 6.41 5.09
CA PHE A 29 -10.32 5.86 4.19
C PHE A 29 -10.84 6.94 3.23
N PRO A 30 -10.02 7.37 2.25
CA PRO A 30 -10.44 8.38 1.29
C PRO A 30 -11.66 7.89 0.48
N SER A 31 -12.62 8.79 0.29
CA SER A 31 -13.81 8.55 -0.51
C SER A 31 -13.46 8.35 -1.99
N THR A 32 -14.42 7.89 -2.79
CA THR A 32 -14.23 7.75 -4.24
C THR A 32 -13.82 9.07 -4.89
N GLU A 33 -14.40 10.19 -4.45
CA GLU A 33 -14.07 11.50 -5.02
C GLU A 33 -12.63 11.92 -4.70
N VAL A 34 -12.22 11.81 -3.44
CA VAL A 34 -10.84 12.14 -3.01
C VAL A 34 -9.82 11.30 -3.77
N ARG A 35 -10.11 10.02 -4.02
CA ARG A 35 -9.24 9.16 -4.82
C ARG A 35 -9.14 9.60 -6.28
N ARG A 36 -10.22 10.12 -6.88
CA ARG A 36 -10.19 10.65 -8.25
C ARG A 36 -9.36 11.92 -8.34
N GLN A 37 -9.55 12.84 -7.39
CA GLN A 37 -8.77 14.08 -7.34
C GLN A 37 -7.27 13.80 -7.17
N LEU A 38 -6.90 12.91 -6.24
CA LEU A 38 -5.50 12.49 -6.05
C LEU A 38 -4.92 11.81 -7.29
N ALA A 39 -5.72 10.98 -7.98
CA ALA A 39 -5.28 10.32 -9.20
C ALA A 39 -4.92 11.34 -10.29
N LEU A 40 -5.74 12.38 -10.47
CA LEU A 40 -5.46 13.47 -11.40
C LEU A 40 -4.21 14.25 -11.00
N GLN A 41 -4.10 14.66 -9.74
CA GLN A 41 -2.96 15.44 -9.24
C GLN A 41 -1.63 14.69 -9.35
N LEU A 42 -1.64 13.38 -9.12
CA LEU A 42 -0.43 12.56 -9.06
C LEU A 42 -0.11 11.83 -10.37
N SER A 43 -0.87 12.05 -11.44
CA SER A 43 -0.79 11.26 -12.68
C SER A 43 -0.85 9.75 -12.42
N MET A 44 -1.78 9.33 -11.56
CA MET A 44 -2.04 7.93 -11.19
C MET A 44 -3.44 7.51 -11.60
N THR A 45 -3.76 6.22 -11.47
CA THR A 45 -5.16 5.76 -11.54
C THR A 45 -5.80 5.80 -10.15
N PRO A 46 -7.13 5.98 -10.03
CA PRO A 46 -7.83 5.88 -8.75
C PRO A 46 -7.60 4.52 -8.06
N ARG A 47 -7.38 3.46 -8.85
CA ARG A 47 -7.05 2.12 -8.36
C ARG A 47 -5.66 2.07 -7.73
N THR A 48 -4.66 2.72 -8.32
CA THR A 48 -3.31 2.83 -7.74
C THR A 48 -3.34 3.54 -6.40
N VAL A 49 -4.08 4.66 -6.33
CA VAL A 49 -4.28 5.41 -5.07
C VAL A 49 -4.95 4.49 -4.04
N GLN A 50 -6.04 3.80 -4.40
CA GLN A 50 -6.71 2.86 -3.51
C GLN A 50 -5.77 1.78 -2.94
N ILE A 51 -4.94 1.16 -3.78
CA ILE A 51 -3.97 0.12 -3.37
C ILE A 51 -2.94 0.72 -2.42
N TRP A 52 -2.45 1.93 -2.69
CA TRP A 52 -1.50 2.60 -1.80
C TRP A 52 -2.07 2.78 -0.39
N PHE A 53 -3.31 3.28 -0.27
CA PHE A 53 -3.97 3.44 1.04
C PHE A 53 -4.20 2.09 1.75
N GLN A 54 -4.55 1.04 1.00
CA GLN A 54 -4.67 -0.31 1.56
C GLN A 54 -3.34 -0.82 2.12
N ASN A 55 -2.26 -0.68 1.36
CA ASN A 55 -0.92 -1.11 1.77
C ASN A 55 -0.41 -0.29 2.97
N LYS A 56 -0.67 1.02 2.99
CA LYS A 56 -0.31 1.89 4.13
C LYS A 56 -1.00 1.43 5.42
N ARG A 57 -2.31 1.12 5.37
CA ARG A 57 -3.05 0.57 6.52
C ARG A 57 -2.58 -0.84 6.91
N GLN A 58 -2.21 -1.68 5.94
CA GLN A 58 -1.60 -2.99 6.25
C GLN A 58 -0.29 -2.80 7.03
N ALA A 59 0.60 -1.92 6.58
CA ALA A 59 1.86 -1.64 7.26
C ALA A 59 1.64 -1.11 8.69
N LEU A 60 0.64 -0.25 8.90
CA LEU A 60 0.28 0.25 10.23
C LEU A 60 -0.18 -0.89 11.17
N ARG A 61 -1.02 -1.81 10.67
CA ARG A 61 -1.46 -2.99 11.45
C ARG A 61 -0.31 -3.94 11.76
N THR A 62 0.58 -4.18 10.81
CA THR A 62 1.71 -5.11 10.99
C THR A 62 2.74 -4.56 11.98
N ARG A 63 2.99 -3.24 11.99
CA ARG A 63 3.89 -2.60 12.98
C ARG A 63 3.46 -2.86 14.43
N ASN A 64 2.16 -2.94 14.69
CA ASN A 64 1.64 -3.21 16.03
C ASN A 64 1.77 -4.69 16.42
N LYS A 65 1.97 -5.59 15.45
CA LYS A 65 2.05 -7.04 15.68
C LYS A 65 3.50 -7.54 15.81
N THR A 66 4.47 -6.83 15.22
CA THR A 66 5.90 -7.18 15.31
C THR A 66 6.57 -6.81 16.63
N GLN A 67 5.90 -6.05 17.51
CA GLN A 67 6.39 -5.73 18.85
C GLN A 67 6.03 -6.81 19.90
N GLY A 68 5.27 -7.85 19.53
CA GLY A 68 4.78 -8.89 20.46
C GLY A 68 5.14 -10.33 20.11
N HIS A 69 5.93 -10.59 19.07
CA HIS A 69 6.35 -11.96 18.72
C HIS A 69 7.72 -11.99 18.01
N PHE A 70 8.78 -11.65 18.75
CA PHE A 70 10.10 -12.19 18.49
C PHE A 70 10.15 -13.63 19.03
N HIS A 71 9.48 -14.56 18.34
CA HIS A 71 9.82 -15.97 18.45
C HIS A 71 10.53 -16.36 17.16
N PRO A 72 11.87 -16.43 17.15
CA PRO A 72 12.60 -17.05 16.06
C PRO A 72 12.34 -18.55 16.22
N HIS A 73 11.30 -19.10 15.58
CA HIS A 73 11.19 -20.55 15.51
C HIS A 73 12.21 -21.03 14.48
N HIS A 74 13.39 -21.31 15.02
CA HIS A 74 14.44 -22.10 14.43
C HIS A 74 13.86 -23.28 13.64
N ARG A 75 14.49 -23.50 12.48
CA ARG A 75 14.35 -24.69 11.64
C ARG A 75 14.37 -25.95 12.51
N ASN A 76 13.40 -26.82 12.35
CA ASN A 76 13.64 -28.25 12.40
C ASN A 76 13.36 -28.79 11.00
N PRO A 77 14.34 -29.37 10.29
CA PRO A 77 14.06 -30.10 9.06
C PRO A 77 13.23 -31.35 9.42
N PRO A 78 12.26 -31.76 8.58
CA PRO A 78 11.65 -33.07 8.76
C PRO A 78 12.70 -34.14 8.44
N THR A 79 13.18 -34.83 9.47
CA THR A 79 13.78 -36.17 9.31
C THR A 79 12.72 -37.21 9.62
N SER A 80 12.26 -37.89 8.57
CA SER A 80 11.88 -39.32 8.56
C SER A 80 11.90 -39.77 7.10
#